data_AF-A0AAU2NDK6-F1
#
_entry.id   AF-A0AAU2NDK6-F1
#
_cell.length_a   1.000
_cell.length_b   1.000
_cell.length_c   1.000
_cell.angle_alpha   90.00
_cell.angle_beta   90.00
_cell.angle_gamma   90.00
#
_symmetry.space_group_name_H-M   'P 1'
#
loop_
_entity.id
_entity.type
_entity.pdbx_description
1 polymer ?
#
loop_
_entity_poly.entity_id
_entity_poly.type
_entity_poly.pdbx_seq_one_letter_code
_entity_poly.pdbx_strand_id
1 'polypeptide(L)'
;MTTPTPPTPPAPPGSGPMIPAKPDAPTMTLLTRDEFRRVALTVVGNNPGMEMNLAGQIVGEALAYLVTVSRNRDLPLAPSPVVDEGWHALILHTETYGQLCEKLGGFIHHYPETPEETAYDAESIALTLATMEAAGVAPDRALWAGPEENEVGVRSIVWHTPSSNCGPIKIEKKPKPKPSKAVPA
;
A
#
# COMPACT_ATOMS: atom_id res chain seq x y z
N MET A 1 -33.67 -56.05 -20.78
CA MET A 1 -33.59 -54.58 -20.78
C MET A 1 -32.56 -54.18 -19.75
N THR A 2 -31.37 -53.77 -20.17
CA THR A 2 -30.28 -53.31 -19.30
C THR A 2 -29.92 -51.90 -19.74
N THR A 3 -30.14 -50.94 -18.87
CA THR A 3 -29.81 -49.52 -19.08
C THR A 3 -28.30 -49.32 -18.88
N PRO A 4 -27.61 -48.58 -19.77
CA PRO A 4 -26.20 -48.25 -19.55
C PRO A 4 -26.08 -47.11 -18.52
N THR A 5 -25.08 -47.23 -17.64
CA THR A 5 -24.70 -46.22 -16.64
C THR A 5 -24.05 -45.01 -17.35
N PRO A 6 -24.34 -43.75 -16.94
CA PRO A 6 -23.71 -42.58 -17.54
C PRO A 6 -22.24 -42.45 -17.12
N PRO A 7 -21.38 -41.85 -17.96
CA PRO A 7 -19.98 -41.62 -17.63
C PRO A 7 -19.80 -40.54 -16.56
N THR A 8 -18.78 -40.71 -15.72
CA THR A 8 -18.37 -39.78 -14.65
C THR A 8 -17.92 -38.44 -15.23
N PRO A 9 -18.28 -37.29 -14.62
CA PRO A 9 -17.81 -35.98 -15.07
C PRO A 9 -16.29 -35.82 -14.87
N PRO A 10 -15.60 -35.02 -15.71
CA PRO A 10 -14.18 -34.74 -15.53
C PRO A 10 -13.93 -33.94 -14.24
N ALA A 11 -12.77 -34.22 -13.62
CA ALA A 11 -12.31 -33.49 -12.43
C ALA A 11 -12.14 -31.99 -12.71
N PRO A 12 -12.35 -31.11 -11.71
CA PRO A 12 -12.13 -29.68 -11.88
C PRO A 12 -10.66 -29.38 -12.24
N PRO A 13 -10.39 -28.34 -13.06
CA PRO A 13 -9.04 -27.99 -13.46
C PRO A 13 -8.19 -27.70 -12.22
N GLY A 14 -7.04 -28.34 -12.17
CA GLY A 14 -6.10 -28.31 -11.06
C GLY A 14 -5.68 -26.90 -10.70
N SER A 15 -5.60 -26.65 -9.40
CA SER A 15 -4.91 -25.50 -8.84
C SER A 15 -3.55 -25.36 -9.52
N GLY A 16 -3.36 -24.25 -10.22
CA GLY A 16 -2.02 -23.84 -10.68
C GLY A 16 -1.06 -23.80 -9.49
N PRO A 17 0.26 -23.87 -9.75
CA PRO A 17 1.24 -23.91 -8.68
C PRO A 17 1.06 -22.66 -7.80
N MET A 18 0.68 -22.90 -6.55
CA MET A 18 0.71 -21.92 -5.48
C MET A 18 2.17 -21.50 -5.35
N ILE A 19 2.51 -20.33 -5.90
CA ILE A 19 3.84 -19.73 -5.74
C ILE A 19 4.12 -19.74 -4.23
N PRO A 20 5.27 -20.28 -3.78
CA PRO A 20 5.55 -20.35 -2.36
C PRO A 20 5.59 -18.93 -1.80
N ALA A 21 4.69 -18.64 -0.86
CA ALA A 21 4.79 -17.46 -0.01
C ALA A 21 6.16 -17.50 0.68
N LYS A 22 7.04 -16.57 0.32
CA LYS A 22 8.37 -16.43 0.93
C LYS A 22 8.19 -16.08 2.42
N PRO A 23 8.89 -16.75 3.35
CA PRO A 23 8.62 -16.61 4.77
C PRO A 23 9.24 -15.33 5.37
N ASP A 24 8.45 -14.70 6.24
CA ASP A 24 8.77 -13.85 7.39
C ASP A 24 9.67 -12.61 7.19
N ALA A 25 9.08 -11.55 6.66
CA ALA A 25 9.30 -10.19 7.18
C ALA A 25 8.06 -9.78 8.00
N PRO A 26 8.14 -8.90 9.01
CA PRO A 26 7.01 -8.57 9.90
C PRO A 26 5.96 -7.69 9.21
N THR A 27 5.39 -8.16 8.10
CA THR A 27 4.27 -7.53 7.38
C THR A 27 2.92 -8.10 7.85
N MET A 28 2.93 -9.23 8.56
CA MET A 28 1.74 -9.86 9.16
C MET A 28 1.40 -9.25 10.52
N THR A 29 0.86 -8.02 10.56
CA THR A 29 -0.35 -7.59 11.32
C THR A 29 -0.57 -6.06 11.19
N LEU A 30 -0.32 -5.46 10.02
CA LEU A 30 -0.67 -4.04 9.82
C LEU A 30 -2.19 -3.89 9.64
N LEU A 31 -2.78 -4.74 8.81
CA LEU A 31 -4.21 -4.85 8.57
C LEU A 31 -4.68 -6.28 8.86
N THR A 32 -5.94 -6.43 9.25
CA THR A 32 -6.64 -7.73 9.20
C THR A 32 -6.88 -8.14 7.75
N ARG A 33 -7.18 -9.43 7.53
CA ARG A 33 -7.52 -9.95 6.19
C ARG A 33 -8.71 -9.22 5.56
N ASP A 34 -9.72 -8.88 6.37
CA ASP A 34 -10.92 -8.22 5.88
C ASP A 34 -10.67 -6.75 5.55
N GLU A 35 -9.88 -6.04 6.35
CA GLU A 35 -9.45 -4.68 6.04
C GLU A 35 -8.65 -4.65 4.75
N PHE A 36 -7.64 -5.53 4.61
CA PHE A 36 -6.83 -5.63 3.40
C PHE A 36 -7.72 -5.89 2.17
N ARG A 37 -8.67 -6.83 2.27
CA ARG A 37 -9.61 -7.14 1.19
C ARG A 37 -10.47 -5.93 0.82
N ARG A 38 -10.97 -5.17 1.81
CA ARG A 38 -11.79 -3.97 1.55
C ARG A 38 -10.98 -2.87 0.84
N VAL A 39 -9.73 -2.66 1.24
CA VAL A 39 -8.84 -1.71 0.57
C VAL A 39 -8.56 -2.14 -0.88
N ALA A 40 -8.25 -3.42 -1.11
CA ALA A 40 -8.04 -3.93 -2.47
C ALA A 40 -9.30 -3.83 -3.35
N LEU A 41 -10.50 -4.03 -2.79
CA LEU A 41 -11.76 -3.80 -3.51
C LEU A 41 -11.96 -2.33 -3.89
N THR A 42 -11.49 -1.38 -3.07
CA THR A 42 -11.48 0.05 -3.42
C THR A 42 -10.57 0.30 -4.62
N VAL A 43 -9.37 -0.29 -4.66
CA VAL A 43 -8.48 -0.20 -5.83
C VAL A 43 -9.16 -0.75 -7.09
N VAL A 44 -9.81 -1.92 -7.02
CA VAL A 44 -10.58 -2.47 -8.16
C VAL A 44 -11.71 -1.53 -8.58
N GLY A 45 -12.44 -0.95 -7.62
CA GLY A 45 -13.53 -0.02 -7.88
C GLY A 45 -13.08 1.25 -8.61
N ASN A 46 -11.91 1.79 -8.23
CA ASN A 46 -11.29 2.94 -8.88
C ASN A 46 -10.72 2.61 -10.26
N ASN A 47 -10.36 1.34 -10.50
CA ASN A 47 -9.69 0.87 -11.71
C ASN A 47 -10.48 -0.26 -12.41
N PRO A 48 -11.61 0.05 -13.10
CA PRO A 48 -12.41 -0.94 -13.81
C PRO A 48 -11.59 -1.81 -14.77
N GLY A 49 -11.71 -3.13 -14.59
CA GLY A 49 -10.97 -4.14 -15.36
C GLY A 49 -9.69 -4.62 -14.68
N MET A 50 -9.30 -4.03 -13.55
CA MET A 50 -8.17 -4.53 -12.75
C MET A 50 -8.55 -5.81 -12.00
N GLU A 51 -7.67 -6.81 -12.08
CA GLU A 51 -7.80 -8.07 -11.36
C GLU A 51 -7.56 -7.89 -9.86
N MET A 52 -8.33 -8.64 -9.04
CA MET A 52 -8.24 -8.56 -7.58
C MET A 52 -6.85 -8.91 -7.04
N ASN A 53 -6.14 -9.82 -7.69
CA ASN A 53 -4.78 -10.19 -7.29
C ASN A 53 -3.79 -9.04 -7.48
N LEU A 54 -3.89 -8.32 -8.60
CA LEU A 54 -3.05 -7.15 -8.88
C LEU A 54 -3.37 -6.01 -7.91
N ALA A 55 -4.64 -5.74 -7.65
CA ALA A 55 -5.06 -4.79 -6.62
C ALA A 55 -4.49 -5.14 -5.24
N GLY A 56 -4.46 -6.44 -4.89
CA GLY A 56 -3.82 -6.92 -3.67
C GLY A 56 -2.30 -6.64 -3.63
N GLN A 57 -1.60 -6.84 -4.75
CA GLN A 57 -0.17 -6.53 -4.85
C GLN A 57 0.09 -5.03 -4.67
N ILE A 58 -0.71 -4.17 -5.32
CA ILE A 58 -0.66 -2.72 -5.17
C ILE A 58 -0.82 -2.28 -3.71
N VAL A 59 -1.81 -2.83 -2.99
CA VAL A 59 -2.01 -2.55 -1.56
C VAL A 59 -0.83 -3.06 -0.72
N GLY A 60 -0.26 -4.21 -1.06
CA GLY A 60 0.93 -4.76 -0.41
C GLY A 60 2.15 -3.84 -0.53
N GLU A 61 2.43 -3.36 -1.74
CA GLU A 61 3.52 -2.41 -2.00
C GLU A 61 3.28 -1.07 -1.30
N ALA A 62 2.04 -0.56 -1.26
CA ALA A 62 1.69 0.66 -0.53
C ALA A 62 1.96 0.52 0.98
N LEU A 63 1.64 -0.64 1.58
CA LEU A 63 1.96 -0.91 2.98
C LEU A 63 3.47 -0.98 3.22
N ALA A 64 4.22 -1.62 2.31
CA ALA A 64 5.67 -1.68 2.40
C ALA A 64 6.31 -0.29 2.29
N TYR A 65 5.78 0.56 1.40
CA TYR A 65 6.16 1.95 1.27
C TYR A 65 5.91 2.73 2.57
N LEU A 66 4.70 2.65 3.16
CA LEU A 66 4.37 3.35 4.39
C LEU A 66 5.23 2.92 5.59
N VAL A 67 5.55 1.62 5.69
CA VAL A 67 6.53 1.12 6.67
C VAL A 67 7.89 1.78 6.45
N THR A 68 8.36 1.85 5.20
CA THR A 68 9.66 2.44 4.85
C THR A 68 9.70 3.92 5.22
N VAL A 69 8.68 4.69 4.82
CA VAL A 69 8.47 6.10 5.14
C VAL A 69 8.45 6.34 6.66
N SER A 70 7.72 5.52 7.42
CA SER A 70 7.62 5.65 8.88
C SER A 70 8.96 5.48 9.62
N ARG A 71 9.90 4.72 9.03
CA ARG A 71 11.23 4.43 9.58
C ARG A 71 12.29 5.43 9.12
N ASN A 72 12.04 6.15 8.03
CA ASN A 72 13.02 7.01 7.36
C ASN A 72 12.43 8.42 7.15
N ARG A 73 11.93 9.01 8.23
CA ARG A 73 11.08 10.22 8.18
C ARG A 73 11.77 11.46 7.63
N ASP A 74 13.10 11.47 7.66
CA ASP A 74 13.94 12.56 7.18
C ASP A 74 14.34 12.43 5.69
N LEU A 75 13.98 11.32 5.04
CA LEU A 75 14.29 11.08 3.63
C LEU A 75 13.15 11.55 2.72
N PRO A 76 13.47 12.10 1.54
CA PRO A 76 12.48 12.52 0.55
C PRO A 76 11.97 11.32 -0.26
N LEU A 77 11.29 10.38 0.40
CA LEU A 77 10.77 9.17 -0.23
C LEU A 77 9.41 9.45 -0.89
N ALA A 78 9.24 8.97 -2.12
CA ALA A 78 7.99 9.03 -2.87
C ALA A 78 7.58 7.63 -3.38
N PRO A 79 6.27 7.34 -3.50
CA PRO A 79 5.80 6.12 -4.16
C PRO A 79 5.84 6.29 -5.70
N SER A 80 5.79 5.17 -6.42
CA SER A 80 5.42 5.21 -7.84
C SER A 80 3.94 5.54 -8.00
N PRO A 81 3.52 5.88 -9.24
CA PRO A 81 2.11 6.01 -9.57
C PRO A 81 1.20 4.88 -9.09
N VAL A 82 1.51 3.67 -9.54
CA VAL A 82 0.71 2.49 -9.23
C VAL A 82 0.65 2.21 -7.72
N VAL A 83 1.74 2.44 -6.98
CA VAL A 83 1.78 2.25 -5.54
C VAL A 83 0.99 3.33 -4.79
N ASP A 84 1.00 4.57 -5.29
CA ASP A 84 0.23 5.67 -4.70
C ASP A 84 -1.28 5.43 -4.79
N GLU A 85 -1.78 4.76 -5.83
CA GLU A 85 -3.18 4.31 -5.91
C GLU A 85 -3.56 3.42 -4.71
N GLY A 86 -2.66 2.54 -4.28
CA GLY A 86 -2.85 1.73 -3.08
C GLY A 86 -2.88 2.58 -1.81
N TRP A 87 -2.06 3.63 -1.73
CA TRP A 87 -2.06 4.56 -0.60
C TRP A 87 -3.34 5.41 -0.57
N HIS A 88 -3.81 5.92 -1.71
CA HIS A 88 -5.10 6.58 -1.84
C HIS A 88 -6.23 5.69 -1.34
N ALA A 89 -6.26 4.42 -1.75
CA ALA A 89 -7.26 3.47 -1.27
C ALA A 89 -7.18 3.30 0.25
N LEU A 90 -5.98 3.19 0.85
CA LEU A 90 -5.82 3.13 2.30
C LEU A 90 -6.43 4.37 2.99
N ILE A 91 -6.14 5.57 2.51
CA ILE A 91 -6.63 6.85 3.07
C ILE A 91 -8.16 6.91 3.08
N LEU A 92 -8.83 6.38 2.05
CA LEU A 92 -10.30 6.34 1.98
C LEU A 92 -10.92 5.46 3.07
N HIS A 93 -10.19 4.46 3.59
CA HIS A 93 -10.58 3.67 4.77
C HIS A 93 -10.08 4.34 6.05
N THR A 94 -10.59 5.54 6.34
CA THR A 94 -10.04 6.48 7.33
C THR A 94 -9.79 5.91 8.72
N GLU A 95 -10.67 5.04 9.25
CA GLU A 95 -10.47 4.36 10.53
C GLU A 95 -9.28 3.39 10.48
N THR A 96 -9.26 2.50 9.49
CA THR A 96 -8.16 1.56 9.26
C THR A 96 -6.85 2.29 9.01
N TYR A 97 -6.87 3.39 8.24
CA TYR A 97 -5.67 4.20 7.98
C TYR A 97 -5.15 4.89 9.23
N GLY A 98 -6.04 5.43 10.07
CA GLY A 98 -5.68 6.01 11.36
C GLY A 98 -5.00 4.99 12.26
N GLN A 99 -5.58 3.79 12.41
CA GLN A 99 -4.99 2.70 13.20
C GLN A 99 -3.66 2.21 12.62
N LEU A 100 -3.55 2.10 11.29
CA LEU A 100 -2.29 1.79 10.61
C LEU A 100 -1.22 2.82 10.97
N CYS A 101 -1.53 4.10 10.83
CA CYS A 101 -0.61 5.19 11.18
C CYS A 101 -0.18 5.15 12.64
N GLU A 102 -1.09 4.88 13.58
CA GLU A 102 -0.74 4.71 14.99
C GLU A 102 0.26 3.57 15.22
N LYS A 103 0.06 2.42 14.54
CA LYS A 103 1.02 1.30 14.56
C LYS A 103 2.38 1.70 13.97
N LEU A 104 2.39 2.61 12.99
CA LEU A 104 3.59 3.14 12.34
C LEU A 104 4.22 4.34 13.11
N GLY A 105 3.72 4.66 14.30
CA GLY A 105 4.30 5.67 15.17
C GLY A 105 3.79 7.10 14.95
N GLY A 106 2.69 7.28 14.23
CA GLY A 106 2.00 8.56 14.06
C GLY A 106 1.40 8.74 12.67
N PHE A 107 0.51 9.73 12.52
CA PHE A 107 -0.15 10.04 11.25
C PHE A 107 0.88 10.34 10.15
N ILE A 108 0.72 9.69 9.00
CA ILE A 108 1.52 9.94 7.80
C ILE A 108 0.65 10.78 6.88
N HIS A 109 1.01 12.05 6.71
CA HIS A 109 0.25 12.96 5.85
C HIS A 109 0.57 12.69 4.38
N HIS A 110 -0.48 12.63 3.57
CA HIS A 110 -0.40 12.61 2.11
C HIS A 110 -0.73 14.02 1.60
N TYR A 111 0.07 14.51 0.67
CA TYR A 111 -0.16 15.78 0.00
C TYR A 111 -0.26 15.49 -1.50
N PRO A 112 -1.48 15.37 -2.03
CA PRO A 112 -1.68 15.06 -3.43
C PRO A 112 -1.26 16.26 -4.29
N GLU A 113 -0.47 15.99 -5.32
CA GLU A 113 -0.07 17.00 -6.29
C GLU A 113 -0.33 16.47 -7.72
N THR A 114 -0.69 17.34 -8.65
CA THR A 114 -0.93 16.95 -10.04
C THR A 114 0.36 16.97 -10.87
N PRO A 115 0.45 16.24 -12.00
CA PRO A 115 1.59 16.29 -12.91
C PRO A 115 1.87 17.69 -13.47
N GLU A 116 0.84 18.56 -13.54
CA GLU A 116 1.00 19.97 -13.91
C GLU A 116 1.60 20.82 -12.78
N GLU A 117 1.44 20.39 -11.52
CA GLU A 117 1.97 21.05 -10.34
C GLU A 117 3.40 20.59 -10.00
N THR A 118 3.76 19.37 -10.39
CA THR A 118 5.06 18.75 -10.09
C THR A 118 5.45 17.73 -11.15
N ALA A 119 6.71 17.81 -11.59
CA ALA A 119 7.30 16.82 -12.48
C ALA A 119 7.58 15.53 -11.72
N TYR A 120 7.33 14.38 -12.37
CA TYR A 120 7.69 13.06 -11.87
C TYR A 120 9.18 13.02 -11.44
N ASP A 121 9.43 12.66 -10.18
CA ASP A 121 10.77 12.61 -9.60
C ASP A 121 11.29 11.17 -9.53
N ALA A 122 12.02 10.79 -10.58
CA ALA A 122 12.64 9.47 -10.67
C ALA A 122 13.71 9.24 -9.59
N GLU A 123 14.37 10.31 -9.09
CA GLU A 123 15.41 10.19 -8.07
C GLU A 123 14.81 9.82 -6.71
N SER A 124 13.71 10.47 -6.31
CA SER A 124 12.97 10.10 -5.09
C SER A 124 12.45 8.67 -5.12
N ILE A 125 11.98 8.19 -6.27
CA ILE A 125 11.50 6.79 -6.41
C ILE A 125 12.68 5.80 -6.35
N ALA A 126 13.79 6.11 -7.03
CA ALA A 126 15.01 5.30 -6.92
C ALA A 126 15.52 5.24 -5.48
N LEU A 127 15.47 6.36 -4.75
CA LEU A 127 15.80 6.43 -3.33
C LEU A 127 14.86 5.57 -2.47
N THR A 128 13.55 5.62 -2.72
CA THR A 128 12.56 4.77 -2.03
C THR A 128 12.89 3.29 -2.23
N LEU A 129 13.13 2.88 -3.46
CA LEU A 129 13.47 1.49 -3.80
C LEU A 129 14.75 1.04 -3.12
N ALA A 130 15.81 1.85 -3.16
CA ALA A 130 17.06 1.55 -2.47
C ALA A 130 16.87 1.45 -0.94
N THR A 131 16.03 2.31 -0.37
CA THR A 131 15.72 2.30 1.07
C THR A 131 14.94 1.05 1.46
N MET A 132 13.98 0.61 0.63
CA MET A 132 13.24 -0.64 0.82
C MET A 132 14.17 -1.86 0.78
N GLU A 133 15.07 -1.92 -0.21
CA GLU A 133 16.04 -3.01 -0.36
C GLU A 133 17.05 -3.07 0.79
N ALA A 134 17.55 -1.92 1.24
CA ALA A 134 18.41 -1.84 2.42
C ALA A 134 17.71 -2.34 3.69
N ALA A 135 16.38 -2.24 3.75
CA ALA A 135 15.55 -2.77 4.83
C ALA A 135 15.17 -4.26 4.65
N GLY A 136 15.67 -4.92 3.60
CA GLY A 136 15.38 -6.32 3.28
C GLY A 136 14.01 -6.57 2.64
N VAL A 137 13.31 -5.51 2.22
CA VAL A 137 12.09 -5.61 1.41
C VAL A 137 12.51 -5.79 -0.04
N ALA A 138 11.86 -6.70 -0.78
CA ALA A 138 12.07 -6.88 -2.21
C ALA A 138 10.85 -6.30 -2.96
N PRO A 139 10.92 -5.05 -3.48
CA PRO A 139 9.79 -4.43 -4.16
C PRO A 139 9.52 -5.09 -5.51
N ASP A 140 8.24 -5.21 -5.89
CA ASP A 140 7.86 -5.62 -7.24
C ASP A 140 8.13 -4.49 -8.24
N ARG A 141 9.29 -4.55 -8.91
CA ARG A 141 9.76 -3.50 -9.81
C ARG A 141 8.77 -3.11 -10.91
N ALA A 142 7.88 -4.01 -11.33
CA ALA A 142 6.85 -3.68 -12.33
C ALA A 142 5.84 -2.65 -11.80
N LEU A 143 5.51 -2.72 -10.50
CA LEU A 143 4.59 -1.77 -9.86
C LEU A 143 5.27 -0.44 -9.53
N TRP A 144 6.60 -0.37 -9.57
CA TRP A 144 7.38 0.82 -9.26
C TRP A 144 7.83 1.61 -10.49
N ALA A 145 7.45 1.19 -11.70
CA ALA A 145 7.78 1.87 -12.95
C ALA A 145 7.14 3.27 -13.04
N GLY A 146 7.84 4.19 -13.72
CA GLY A 146 7.35 5.54 -13.99
C GLY A 146 6.19 5.58 -14.98
N PRO A 147 5.48 6.71 -15.10
CA PRO A 147 4.23 6.81 -15.86
C PRO A 147 4.37 6.44 -17.35
N GLU A 148 5.53 6.68 -17.96
CA GLU A 148 5.82 6.33 -19.37
C GLU A 148 6.24 4.85 -19.55
N GLU A 149 6.66 4.19 -18.47
CA GLU A 149 7.22 2.84 -18.47
C GLU A 149 6.28 1.81 -17.86
N ASN A 150 5.14 2.26 -17.32
CA ASN A 150 4.22 1.42 -16.57
C ASN A 150 3.21 0.74 -17.50
N GLU A 151 3.33 -0.57 -17.68
CA GLU A 151 2.33 -1.39 -18.36
C GLU A 151 1.05 -1.58 -17.51
N VAL A 152 1.14 -1.31 -16.20
CA VAL A 152 0.00 -1.32 -15.27
C VAL A 152 -0.60 0.08 -15.21
N GLY A 153 -1.62 0.31 -16.04
CA GLY A 153 -2.39 1.55 -16.01
C GLY A 153 -3.30 1.64 -14.78
N VAL A 154 -3.09 2.64 -13.94
CA VAL A 154 -4.03 3.09 -12.90
C VAL A 154 -4.71 4.39 -13.35
N ARG A 155 -5.94 4.63 -12.89
CA ARG A 155 -6.77 5.77 -13.33
C ARG A 155 -6.56 7.05 -12.53
N SER A 156 -5.98 6.99 -11.34
CA SER A 156 -5.58 8.20 -10.63
C SER A 156 -4.56 8.95 -11.48
N ILE A 157 -4.70 10.27 -11.57
CA ILE A 157 -3.75 11.16 -12.24
C ILE A 157 -2.87 11.91 -11.23
N VAL A 158 -3.07 11.69 -9.94
CA VAL A 158 -2.40 12.39 -8.82
C VAL A 158 -1.30 11.51 -8.26
N TRP A 159 -0.08 12.05 -8.10
CA TRP A 159 1.12 11.38 -7.59
C TRP A 159 1.85 12.30 -6.56
N HIS A 160 2.89 11.84 -5.84
CA HIS A 160 3.85 12.62 -4.98
C HIS A 160 3.68 12.58 -3.44
N THR A 161 4.72 12.71 -2.60
CA THR A 161 5.52 13.93 -2.23
C THR A 161 7.00 13.62 -1.87
N PRO A 162 7.98 14.55 -1.99
CA PRO A 162 8.03 15.80 -1.19
C PRO A 162 8.40 17.09 -1.96
N SER A 163 7.56 18.12 -1.84
CA SER A 163 7.84 19.50 -2.26
C SER A 163 8.26 20.40 -1.08
N SER A 164 8.67 21.64 -1.37
CA SER A 164 9.39 22.59 -0.49
C SER A 164 8.68 23.05 0.80
N ASN A 165 7.41 22.70 0.99
CA ASN A 165 6.68 22.89 2.26
C ASN A 165 6.68 21.64 3.16
N CYS A 166 7.31 20.55 2.70
CA CYS A 166 7.30 19.22 3.28
C CYS A 166 8.74 18.70 3.49
N GLY A 167 9.50 19.40 4.34
CA GLY A 167 10.59 18.75 5.09
C GLY A 167 10.05 17.63 6.01
N PRO A 168 10.91 16.89 6.74
CA PRO A 168 10.66 15.56 7.28
C PRO A 168 9.27 15.39 7.89
N ILE A 169 8.63 14.27 7.57
CA ILE A 169 7.29 13.88 8.04
C ILE A 169 7.05 14.35 9.48
N LYS A 170 6.16 15.34 9.63
CA LYS A 170 5.79 15.85 10.95
C LYS A 170 4.84 14.85 11.62
N ILE A 171 5.36 14.04 12.53
CA ILE A 171 4.52 13.32 13.50
C ILE A 171 3.96 14.32 14.50
N GLU A 172 2.64 14.45 14.57
CA GLU A 172 2.03 14.99 15.78
C GLU A 172 2.25 14.01 16.94
N LYS A 173 3.11 14.38 17.90
CA LYS A 173 3.29 13.60 19.13
C LYS A 173 1.97 13.58 19.89
N LYS A 174 1.47 12.40 20.30
CA LYS A 174 0.30 12.30 21.18
C LYS A 174 0.46 13.25 22.38
N PRO A 175 -0.57 14.04 22.74
CA PRO A 175 -0.55 14.85 23.96
C PRO A 175 -0.32 13.93 25.16
N LYS A 176 0.64 14.30 26.03
CA LYS A 176 0.81 13.59 27.31
C LYS A 176 -0.50 13.65 28.11
N PRO A 177 -0.95 12.55 28.73
CA PRO A 177 -2.11 12.59 29.61
C PRO A 177 -1.90 13.66 30.67
N LYS A 178 -2.86 14.58 30.83
CA LYS A 178 -2.83 15.55 31.93
C LYS A 178 -2.97 14.77 33.24
N PRO A 179 -2.14 15.04 34.26
CA PRO A 179 -2.33 14.45 35.57
C PRO A 179 -3.71 14.85 36.08
N SER A 180 -4.50 13.84 36.50
CA SER A 180 -5.80 14.07 37.11
C SER A 180 -5.62 14.97 38.33
N LYS A 181 -6.35 16.08 38.38
CA LYS A 181 -6.41 16.89 39.60
C LYS A 181 -7.18 16.06 40.63
N ALA A 182 -6.50 15.65 41.70
CA ALA A 182 -7.17 15.12 42.88
C ALA A 182 -8.17 16.17 43.37
N VAL A 183 -9.43 15.79 43.41
CA VAL A 183 -10.48 16.59 44.04
C VAL A 183 -10.30 16.42 45.55
N PRO A 184 -9.99 17.49 46.32
CA PRO A 184 -9.93 17.37 47.77
C PRO A 184 -11.32 17.11 48.35
N ALA A 185 -11.36 16.29 49.40
CA ALA A 185 -12.55 15.80 50.10
C ALA A 185 -13.34 16.90 50.80
#